data_AF-A0A437SSM1-F1
#
_entry.id   AF-A0A437SSM1-F1
#
_cell.length_a   1.000
_cell.length_b   1.000
_cell.length_c   1.000
_cell.angle_alpha   90.00
_cell.angle_beta   90.00
_cell.angle_gamma   90.00
#
_symmetry.space_group_name_H-M   'P 1'
#
loop_
_entity.id
_entity.type
_entity.pdbx_description
1 polymer ?
#
loop_
_entity_poly.entity_id
_entity_poly.type
_entity_poly.pdbx_seq_one_letter_code
_entity_poly.pdbx_strand_id
1 'polypeptide(L)'
;MVNDSIPIKNLALSPSERIIYLQLISRHAKHGKWKFSMGDSTFFANIEDEAFIKSVEKNEQQFGSTDTLKVKLKTRQYLDVNGKLKSDYTVTKVLDHIKGSEEIELDLFDHQD
;
A
#
# COMPACT_ATOMS: atom_id res chain seq x y z
N MET A 1 6.83 32.81 35.58
CA MET A 1 5.80 32.07 34.82
C MET A 1 6.28 32.00 33.39
N VAL A 2 6.80 30.86 32.94
CA VAL A 2 7.15 30.64 31.54
C VAL A 2 6.16 29.63 30.99
N ASN A 3 5.09 30.13 30.37
CA ASN A 3 4.24 29.31 29.53
C ASN A 3 4.96 29.16 28.19
N ASP A 4 5.98 28.31 28.17
CA ASP A 4 6.53 27.80 26.93
C ASP A 4 5.53 26.78 26.41
N SER A 5 4.55 27.29 25.66
CA SER A 5 3.73 26.47 24.76
C SER A 5 4.70 25.78 23.82
N ILE A 6 5.09 24.55 24.18
CA ILE A 6 5.85 23.67 23.30
C ILE A 6 5.02 23.61 22.00
N PRO A 7 5.51 24.16 20.87
CA PRO A 7 4.82 23.93 19.62
C PRO A 7 4.82 22.41 19.46
N ILE A 8 3.66 21.80 19.22
CA ILE A 8 3.56 20.37 18.93
C ILE A 8 4.44 20.12 17.71
N LYS A 9 5.73 19.89 17.94
CA LYS A 9 6.68 19.44 16.95
C LYS A 9 6.14 18.08 16.60
N ASN A 10 5.66 17.94 15.37
CA ASN A 10 5.47 16.65 14.73
C ASN A 10 6.77 15.86 14.96
N LEU A 11 6.78 15.02 16.00
CA LEU A 11 7.92 14.17 16.32
C LEU A 11 7.84 13.03 15.32
N ALA A 12 8.38 13.28 14.13
CA ALA A 12 8.56 12.24 13.14
C ALA A 12 9.54 11.23 13.74
N LEU A 13 9.01 10.07 14.14
CA LEU A 13 9.84 8.96 14.57
C LEU A 13 10.68 8.51 13.36
N SER A 14 11.89 8.00 13.64
CA SER A 14 12.79 7.52 12.59
C SER A 14 12.03 6.55 11.68
N PRO A 15 11.98 6.79 10.35
CA PRO A 15 11.27 5.92 9.44
C PRO A 15 11.86 4.51 9.49
N SER A 16 11.00 3.51 9.56
CA SER A 16 11.41 2.10 9.45
C SER A 16 11.23 1.63 8.02
N GLU A 17 12.17 0.80 7.54
CA GLU A 17 12.09 0.15 6.24
C GLU A 17 12.04 -1.36 6.43
N ARG A 18 11.10 -2.02 5.75
CA ARG A 18 10.93 -3.48 5.83
C ARG A 18 10.49 -4.06 4.51
N ILE A 19 10.87 -5.31 4.25
CA ILE A 19 10.39 -6.08 3.11
C ILE A 19 9.17 -6.87 3.56
N ILE A 20 8.03 -6.64 2.92
CA ILE A 20 6.76 -7.28 3.25
C ILE A 20 5.97 -7.61 1.99
N TYR A 21 4.96 -8.46 2.15
CA TYR A 21 3.96 -8.75 1.11
C TYR A 21 2.72 -7.91 1.36
N LEU A 22 2.21 -7.29 0.29
CA LEU A 22 1.00 -6.47 0.30
C LEU A 22 0.07 -6.95 -0.80
N GLN A 23 -1.19 -7.21 -0.46
CA GLN A 23 -2.22 -7.46 -1.46
C GLN A 23 -2.74 -6.13 -1.99
N LEU A 24 -2.76 -5.97 -3.30
CA LEU A 24 -3.33 -4.83 -3.99
C LEU A 24 -4.86 -4.92 -3.95
N ILE A 25 -5.53 -3.91 -3.41
CA ILE A 25 -7.00 -3.88 -3.35
C ILE A 25 -7.57 -2.95 -4.41
N SER A 26 -7.06 -1.73 -4.52
CA SER A 26 -7.50 -0.78 -5.54
C SER A 26 -6.53 0.38 -5.72
N ARG A 27 -6.56 0.99 -6.91
CA ARG A 27 -5.84 2.23 -7.21
C ARG A 27 -6.83 3.40 -7.22
N HIS A 28 -6.60 4.41 -6.37
CA HIS A 28 -7.33 5.66 -6.50
C HIS A 28 -6.67 6.54 -7.56
N ALA A 29 -7.29 6.58 -8.75
CA ALA A 29 -6.79 7.34 -9.89
C ALA A 29 -6.64 8.86 -9.62
N LYS A 30 -7.43 9.42 -8.70
CA LYS A 30 -7.50 10.88 -8.48
C LYS A 30 -6.37 11.47 -7.63
N HIS A 31 -5.68 10.65 -6.83
CA HIS A 31 -4.61 11.12 -5.92
C HIS A 31 -3.31 10.31 -6.01
N GLY A 32 -3.24 9.30 -6.89
CA GLY A 32 -2.09 8.40 -6.96
C GLY A 32 -1.88 7.53 -5.72
N LYS A 33 -2.88 7.48 -4.82
CA LYS A 33 -2.84 6.62 -3.63
C LYS A 33 -3.33 5.23 -3.97
N TRP A 34 -2.61 4.24 -3.47
CA TRP A 34 -2.91 2.83 -3.64
C TRP A 34 -3.44 2.27 -2.33
N LYS A 35 -4.52 1.50 -2.40
CA LYS A 35 -5.06 0.78 -1.24
C LYS A 35 -4.47 -0.63 -1.23
N PHE A 36 -3.79 -0.93 -0.14
CA PHE A 36 -3.19 -2.24 0.10
C PHE A 36 -3.82 -2.92 1.31
N SER A 37 -3.71 -4.24 1.35
CA SER A 37 -4.01 -5.06 2.51
C SER A 37 -2.75 -5.79 2.98
N MET A 38 -2.55 -5.83 4.29
CA MET A 38 -1.56 -6.67 4.97
C MET A 38 -2.17 -8.00 5.47
N GLY A 39 -3.43 -8.28 5.13
CA GLY A 39 -4.20 -9.45 5.60
C GLY A 39 -5.16 -9.05 6.71
N ASP A 40 -4.62 -8.60 7.83
CA ASP A 40 -5.39 -8.13 9.01
C ASP A 40 -5.90 -6.68 8.89
N SER A 41 -5.28 -5.87 8.03
CA SER A 41 -5.57 -4.45 7.93
C SER A 41 -5.38 -3.91 6.52
N THR A 42 -6.22 -2.94 6.13
CA THR A 42 -6.06 -2.20 4.87
C THR A 42 -5.60 -0.78 5.13
N PHE A 43 -4.69 -0.28 4.30
CA PHE A 43 -4.17 1.08 4.40
C PHE A 43 -3.90 1.68 3.03
N PHE A 44 -3.80 3.00 3.00
CA PHE A 44 -3.38 3.73 1.80
C PHE A 44 -1.88 3.97 1.84
N ALA A 45 -1.21 3.75 0.72
CA ALA A 45 0.19 4.06 0.54
C ALA A 45 0.45 4.73 -0.80
N ASN A 46 1.54 5.49 -0.83
CA ASN A 46 2.11 5.97 -2.09
C ASN A 46 3.14 4.96 -2.60
N ILE A 47 3.29 4.87 -3.92
CA ILE A 47 4.37 4.12 -4.57
C ILE A 47 5.34 5.17 -5.13
N GLU A 48 6.61 5.10 -4.77
CA GLU A 48 7.69 5.95 -5.30
C GLU A 48 8.54 5.23 -6.36
N ASP A 49 8.26 3.95 -6.62
CA ASP A 49 8.94 3.16 -7.63
C ASP A 49 8.49 3.57 -9.05
N GLU A 50 9.27 4.43 -9.68
CA GLU A 50 8.99 4.94 -11.04
C GLU A 50 8.95 3.84 -12.10
N ALA A 51 9.79 2.79 -11.96
CA ALA A 51 9.83 1.69 -12.92
C ALA A 51 8.52 0.90 -12.88
N PHE A 52 8.03 0.62 -11.66
CA PHE A 52 6.74 0.00 -11.44
C PHE A 52 5.59 0.87 -11.99
N ILE A 53 5.56 2.16 -11.66
CA ILE A 53 4.52 3.09 -12.12
C ILE A 53 4.45 3.10 -13.66
N LYS A 54 5.59 3.19 -14.33
CA LYS A 54 5.65 3.16 -15.80
C LYS A 54 5.15 1.84 -16.38
N SER A 55 5.47 0.70 -15.75
CA SER A 55 4.99 -0.61 -16.20
C SER A 55 3.46 -0.73 -16.08
N VAL A 56 2.89 -0.21 -14.99
CA VAL A 56 1.44 -0.12 -14.80
C VAL A 56 0.79 0.80 -15.86
N GLU A 57 1.35 1.99 -16.08
CA GLU A 57 0.82 2.96 -17.06
C GLU A 57 0.84 2.44 -18.50
N LYS A 58 1.85 1.65 -18.84
CA LYS A 58 1.97 1.02 -20.15
C LYS A 58 1.05 -0.20 -20.34
N ASN A 59 0.25 -0.58 -19.33
CA ASN A 59 -0.51 -1.83 -19.31
C ASN A 59 0.37 -3.07 -19.59
N GLU A 60 1.67 -3.01 -19.29
CA GLU A 60 2.59 -4.14 -19.50
C GLU A 60 2.29 -5.29 -18.53
N GLN A 61 1.66 -4.98 -17.39
CA GLN A 61 1.17 -5.96 -16.42
C GLN A 61 -0.28 -5.64 -16.05
N GLN A 62 -1.18 -6.60 -16.26
CA GLN A 62 -2.52 -6.55 -15.67
C GLN A 62 -2.39 -6.81 -14.16
N PHE A 63 -2.86 -5.87 -13.36
CA PHE A 63 -2.95 -5.99 -11.91
C PHE A 63 -4.44 -6.07 -11.54
N GLY A 64 -4.87 -7.20 -11.01
CA GLY A 64 -6.18 -7.40 -10.43
C GLY A 64 -6.22 -7.05 -8.94
N SER A 65 -7.44 -7.05 -8.39
CA SER A 65 -7.70 -6.77 -6.96
C SER A 65 -7.26 -7.90 -6.01
N THR A 66 -6.60 -8.93 -6.54
CA THR A 66 -6.11 -10.12 -5.80
C THR A 66 -4.59 -10.27 -5.88
N ASP A 67 -3.90 -9.41 -6.62
CA ASP A 67 -2.45 -9.48 -6.81
C ASP A 67 -1.68 -9.14 -5.54
N THR A 68 -0.59 -9.86 -5.31
CA THR A 68 0.27 -9.68 -4.15
C THR A 68 1.64 -9.17 -4.58
N LEU A 69 2.07 -8.07 -3.98
CA LEU A 69 3.35 -7.43 -4.26
C LEU A 69 4.30 -7.64 -3.08
N LYS A 70 5.51 -8.15 -3.36
CA LYS A 70 6.61 -8.07 -2.41
C LYS A 70 7.25 -6.70 -2.57
N VAL A 71 7.23 -5.91 -1.50
CA VAL A 71 7.67 -4.51 -1.56
C VAL A 71 8.65 -4.16 -0.46
N LYS A 72 9.48 -3.16 -0.72
CA LYS A 72 10.17 -2.40 0.32
C LYS A 72 9.23 -1.30 0.80
N LEU A 73 8.69 -1.46 2.01
CA LEU A 73 7.79 -0.52 2.64
C LEU A 73 8.55 0.36 3.63
N LYS A 74 8.43 1.67 3.46
CA LYS A 74 8.84 2.69 4.41
C LYS A 74 7.64 3.13 5.24
N THR A 75 7.74 3.02 6.55
CA THR A 75 6.72 3.46 7.50
C THR A 75 7.23 4.66 8.29
N ARG A 76 6.45 5.75 8.27
CA ARG A 76 6.71 6.95 9.08
C ARG A 76 5.63 7.06 10.14
N GLN A 77 6.03 7.08 11.40
CA GLN A 77 5.11 7.29 12.51
C GLN A 77 5.26 8.70 13.06
N TYR A 78 4.13 9.33 13.37
CA TYR A 78 4.08 10.68 13.90
C TYR A 78 2.88 10.83 14.82
N LEU A 79 2.96 11.80 15.72
CA LEU A 79 1.84 12.22 16.55
C LEU A 79 1.11 13.35 15.82
N ASP A 80 -0.19 13.16 15.58
CA ASP A 80 -1.06 14.22 15.06
C ASP A 80 -1.23 15.35 16.09
N VAL A 81 -1.82 16.48 15.70
CA VAL A 81 -2.08 17.64 16.59
C VAL A 81 -2.88 17.27 17.85
N ASN A 82 -3.61 16.16 17.81
CA ASN A 82 -4.37 15.61 18.93
C ASN A 82 -3.58 14.61 19.80
N GLY A 83 -2.27 14.44 19.57
CA GLY A 83 -1.44 13.45 20.26
C GLY A 83 -1.72 12.00 19.88
N LYS A 84 -2.49 11.75 18.81
CA LYS A 84 -2.78 10.40 18.33
C LYS A 84 -1.66 9.88 17.43
N LEU A 85 -1.21 8.65 17.68
CA LEU A 85 -0.22 7.99 16.84
C LEU A 85 -0.81 7.66 15.48
N LYS A 86 -0.18 8.17 14.42
CA LYS A 86 -0.51 7.91 13.02
C LYS A 86 0.70 7.29 12.33
N SER A 87 0.41 6.53 11.27
CA SER A 87 1.43 5.89 10.43
C SER A 87 1.14 6.21 8.97
N ASP A 88 2.15 6.72 8.28
CA ASP A 88 2.16 6.88 6.83
C ASP A 88 3.01 5.79 6.19
N TYR A 89 2.53 5.29 5.06
CA TYR A 89 3.08 4.15 4.36
C TYR A 89 3.52 4.55 2.96
N THR A 90 4.75 4.16 2.59
CA THR A 90 5.31 4.45 1.28
C THR A 90 6.05 3.24 0.75
N VAL A 91 5.60 2.72 -0.39
CA VAL A 91 6.28 1.68 -1.14
C VAL A 91 7.43 2.34 -1.90
N THR A 92 8.66 2.11 -1.45
CA THR A 92 9.85 2.70 -2.07
C THR A 92 10.36 1.85 -3.23
N LYS A 93 10.08 0.55 -3.23
CA LYS A 93 10.44 -0.37 -4.31
C LYS A 93 9.52 -1.58 -4.38
N VAL A 94 9.15 -2.00 -5.59
CA VAL A 94 8.49 -3.30 -5.83
C VAL A 94 9.56 -4.31 -6.20
N LEU A 95 9.66 -5.37 -5.40
CA LEU A 95 10.68 -6.41 -5.54
C LEU A 95 10.18 -7.60 -6.35
N ASP A 96 8.91 -7.96 -6.18
CA ASP A 96 8.30 -9.11 -6.84
C ASP A 96 6.79 -8.90 -7.00
N HIS A 97 6.23 -9.47 -8.07
CA HIS A 97 4.80 -9.42 -8.37
C HIS A 97 4.26 -10.84 -8.51
N ILE A 98 3.44 -11.24 -7.54
CA ILE A 98 2.73 -12.50 -7.52
C ILE A 98 1.32 -12.21 -8.00
N LYS A 99 0.98 -12.66 -9.21
CA LYS A 99 -0.37 -12.54 -9.72
C LYS A 99 -1.33 -13.25 -8.78
N GLY A 100 -2.44 -12.59 -8.46
CA GLY A 100 -3.54 -13.24 -7.77
C GLY A 100 -4.05 -14.38 -8.64
N SER A 101 -4.67 -15.39 -8.03
CA SER A 101 -5.43 -16.36 -8.81
C SER A 101 -6.39 -15.56 -9.68
N GLU A 102 -6.25 -15.66 -11.01
CA GLU A 102 -7.40 -15.43 -11.89
C GLU A 102 -8.48 -16.31 -11.27
N GLU A 103 -9.59 -15.68 -10.87
CA GLU A 103 -10.78 -16.41 -10.51
C GLU A 103 -10.94 -17.41 -11.65
N ILE A 104 -10.67 -18.69 -11.37
CA ILE A 104 -11.06 -19.75 -12.28
C ILE A 104 -12.55 -19.52 -12.29
N GLU A 105 -13.08 -18.90 -13.36
CA GLU A 105 -14.46 -19.07 -13.74
C GLU A 105 -14.60 -20.58 -13.77
N LEU A 106 -15.06 -21.11 -12.64
CA LEU A 106 -15.54 -22.45 -12.50
C LEU A 106 -16.80 -22.40 -13.32
N ASP A 107 -16.58 -22.55 -14.62
CA ASP A 107 -17.61 -22.74 -15.59
C ASP A 107 -18.12 -24.15 -15.36
N LEU A 108 -18.90 -24.26 -14.27
CA LEU A 108 -19.73 -25.39 -13.93
C LEU A 108 -20.89 -25.39 -14.92
N PHE A 109 -20.61 -25.39 -16.23
CA PHE A 109 -21.57 -25.89 -17.20
C PHE A 109 -21.68 -27.39 -17.00
N ASP A 110 -22.59 -27.74 -16.11
CA ASP A 110 -23.75 -28.59 -16.42
C ASP A 110 -23.48 -29.76 -17.37
N HIS A 111 -23.45 -30.95 -16.79
CA HIS A 111 -24.09 -32.08 -17.44
C HIS A 111 -25.33 -32.44 -16.61
N GLN A 112 -26.47 -31.89 -17.03
CA GLN A 112 -27.77 -32.52 -16.90
C GLN A 112 -27.69 -34.03 -17.21
N ASP A 113 -28.23 -34.85 -16.31
CA ASP A 113 -28.92 -36.10 -16.61
C ASP A 113 -30.19 -36.18 -15.75
#